data_AF-A0A843F9I4-F1
#
_entry.id   AF-A0A843F9I4-F1
#
_cell.length_a   1.000
_cell.length_b   1.000
_cell.length_c   1.000
_cell.angle_alpha   90.00
_cell.angle_beta   90.00
_cell.angle_gamma   90.00
#
_symmetry.space_group_name_H-M   'P 1'
#
loop_
_entity.id
_entity.type
_entity.pdbx_description
1 polymer ?
#
loop_
_entity_poly.entity_id
_entity_poly.type
_entity_poly.pdbx_seq_one_letter_code
_entity_poly.pdbx_strand_id
1 'polypeptide(L)'
;ERIANDIENGNSYVCLNNKIIATFFFVQGKDIEPTYAEITNGSWIDDALYGVIHRIASDGTKRGVGSFCINWAYEQCNHLRIDTHVDNLIMQNLLKKNLDLFIAVLFM
;
A
#
# COMPACT_ATOMS: atom_id res chain seq x y z
N GLU A 1 -1.05 10.69 -10.01
CA GLU A 1 0.03 9.95 -10.68
C GLU A 1 -0.41 9.40 -12.03
N ARG A 2 0.54 9.03 -12.91
CA ARG A 2 0.26 8.40 -14.21
C ARG A 2 0.87 6.99 -14.22
N ILE A 3 0.05 5.98 -14.52
CA ILE A 3 0.45 4.56 -14.53
C ILE A 3 1.69 4.29 -15.40
N ALA A 4 1.82 4.95 -16.55
CA ALA A 4 2.98 4.79 -17.42
C ALA A 4 4.29 5.19 -16.72
N ASN A 5 4.27 6.31 -15.98
CA ASN A 5 5.43 6.76 -15.22
C ASN A 5 5.75 5.78 -14.07
N ASP A 6 4.73 5.22 -13.42
CA ASP A 6 4.94 4.23 -12.35
C ASP A 6 5.64 2.97 -12.88
N ILE A 7 5.28 2.54 -14.10
CA ILE A 7 5.92 1.41 -14.78
C ILE A 7 7.36 1.77 -15.17
N GLU A 8 7.57 2.93 -15.80
CA GLU A 8 8.90 3.42 -16.20
C GLU A 8 9.85 3.56 -15.00
N ASN A 9 9.33 3.97 -13.85
CA ASN A 9 10.09 4.12 -12.61
C ASN A 9 10.22 2.82 -11.80
N GLY A 10 9.62 1.70 -12.23
CA GLY A 10 9.70 0.42 -11.51
C GLY A 10 8.88 0.35 -10.22
N ASN A 11 7.88 1.22 -10.07
CA ASN A 11 7.01 1.29 -8.89
C ASN A 11 5.67 0.56 -9.08
N SER A 12 5.41 -0.02 -10.26
CA SER A 12 4.19 -0.76 -10.56
C SER A 12 4.43 -2.27 -10.52
N TYR A 13 3.71 -2.95 -9.63
CA TYR A 13 3.84 -4.39 -9.39
C TYR A 13 2.55 -5.13 -9.76
N VAL A 14 2.71 -6.41 -10.08
CA VAL A 14 1.61 -7.33 -10.39
C VAL A 14 1.75 -8.64 -9.61
N CYS A 15 0.61 -9.20 -9.20
CA CYS A 15 0.55 -10.54 -8.64
C CYS A 15 0.17 -11.54 -9.74
N LEU A 16 0.98 -12.58 -9.90
CA LEU A 16 0.79 -13.63 -10.90
C LEU A 16 0.23 -14.91 -10.27
N ASN A 17 -0.77 -15.49 -10.93
CA ASN A 17 -1.29 -16.83 -10.68
C ASN A 17 -1.78 -17.41 -12.01
N ASN A 18 -0.85 -17.93 -12.81
CA ASN A 18 -1.00 -18.29 -14.24
C ASN A 18 -1.40 -17.13 -15.18
N LYS A 19 -1.98 -16.06 -14.63
CA LYS A 19 -2.29 -14.77 -15.24
C LYS A 19 -2.11 -13.67 -14.19
N ILE A 20 -2.15 -12.40 -14.60
CA ILE A 20 -2.19 -11.27 -13.66
C ILE A 20 -3.54 -11.30 -12.94
N ILE A 21 -3.51 -11.31 -11.61
CA ILE A 21 -4.71 -11.33 -10.75
C ILE A 21 -4.80 -10.14 -9.80
N ALA A 22 -3.72 -9.36 -9.66
CA ALA A 22 -3.72 -8.08 -8.96
C ALA A 22 -2.60 -7.18 -9.44
N THR A 23 -2.74 -5.90 -9.13
CA THR A 23 -1.70 -4.88 -9.30
C THR A 23 -1.73 -3.91 -8.12
N PHE A 24 -0.59 -3.31 -7.83
CA PHE A 24 -0.43 -2.28 -6.83
C PHE A 24 0.78 -1.42 -7.18
N PHE A 25 0.77 -0.18 -6.70
CA PHE A 25 1.94 0.68 -6.68
C PHE A 25 2.69 0.45 -5.37
N PHE A 26 4.02 0.39 -5.43
CA PHE A 26 4.88 0.36 -4.26
C PHE A 26 6.16 1.16 -4.51
N VAL A 27 6.50 2.01 -3.54
CA VAL A 27 7.80 2.69 -3.47
C VAL A 27 8.23 2.77 -2.02
N GLN A 28 9.54 2.75 -1.78
CA GLN A 28 10.13 2.90 -0.46
C GLN A 28 11.15 4.04 -0.44
N GLY A 29 11.21 4.75 0.67
CA GLY A 29 12.13 5.87 0.83
C GLY A 29 11.74 6.79 1.98
N LYS A 30 12.43 7.92 2.06
CA LYS A 30 12.04 9.05 2.91
C LYS A 30 11.32 10.08 2.06
N ASP A 31 10.33 10.75 2.66
CA ASP A 31 9.60 11.86 2.01
C ASP A 31 9.04 11.50 0.62
N ILE A 32 8.71 10.22 0.43
CA ILE A 32 8.24 9.67 -0.86
C ILE A 32 6.74 9.93 -1.10
N GLU A 33 5.99 10.26 -0.05
CA GLU A 33 4.59 10.65 -0.13
C GLU A 33 4.41 12.05 0.48
N PRO A 34 4.40 13.12 -0.34
CA PRO A 34 4.30 14.49 0.15
C PRO A 34 3.06 14.74 1.00
N THR A 35 1.95 14.03 0.73
CA THR A 35 0.72 14.17 1.52
C THR A 35 0.87 13.65 2.95
N TYR A 36 1.89 12.83 3.23
CA TYR A 36 2.17 12.33 4.58
C TYR A 36 3.06 13.27 5.41
N ALA A 37 3.58 14.34 4.81
CA ALA A 37 4.32 15.37 5.52
C ALA A 37 3.43 16.17 6.49
N GLU A 38 2.15 16.36 6.13
CA GLU A 38 1.17 17.09 6.92
C GLU A 38 -0.01 16.18 7.27
N ILE A 39 0.13 15.40 8.36
CA ILE A 39 -0.98 14.62 8.89
C ILE A 39 -1.82 15.47 9.84
N THR A 40 -3.10 15.65 9.51
CA THR A 40 -4.08 16.24 10.43
C THR A 40 -4.76 15.11 11.21
N ASN A 41 -4.62 15.10 12.54
CA ASN A 41 -5.18 14.08 13.46
C ASN A 41 -4.42 12.74 13.55
N GLY A 42 -3.09 12.79 13.68
CA GLY A 42 -2.27 11.62 14.01
C GLY A 42 -0.80 11.99 14.12
N SER A 43 0.05 10.99 14.39
CA SER A 43 1.50 11.12 14.29
C SER A 43 2.09 9.80 13.77
N TRP A 44 3.07 9.87 12.87
CA TRP A 44 3.88 8.70 12.54
C TRP A 44 4.68 8.27 13.78
N ILE A 45 4.84 6.95 13.98
CA ILE A 45 5.56 6.41 15.15
C ILE A 45 7.04 6.81 15.11
N ASP A 46 7.62 6.95 13.92
CA ASP A 46 8.97 7.45 13.70
C ASP A 46 9.13 8.11 12.31
N ASP A 47 10.33 8.58 11.99
CA ASP A 47 10.76 9.08 10.68
C ASP A 47 11.72 8.09 9.97
N ALA A 48 11.53 6.79 10.20
CA ALA A 48 12.30 5.76 9.52
C ALA A 48 11.91 5.67 8.04
N LEU A 49 12.73 4.98 7.25
CA LEU A 49 12.37 4.60 5.88
C LEU A 49 11.07 3.79 5.92
N TYR A 50 10.13 4.13 5.06
CA TYR A 50 8.87 3.44 4.94
C TYR A 50 8.56 3.10 3.50
N GLY A 51 7.71 2.09 3.32
CA GLY A 51 7.06 1.77 2.06
C GLY A 51 5.66 2.37 2.00
N VAL A 52 5.26 2.83 0.82
CA VAL A 52 3.91 3.30 0.52
C VAL A 52 3.28 2.37 -0.49
N ILE A 53 2.03 1.98 -0.24
CA ILE A 53 1.24 1.18 -1.16
C ILE A 53 0.07 2.01 -1.65
N HIS A 54 -0.04 2.17 -2.98
CA HIS A 54 -1.18 2.83 -3.62
C HIS A 54 -1.86 1.89 -4.62
N ARG A 55 -3.10 2.23 -5.00
CA ARG A 55 -3.82 1.59 -6.12
C ARG A 55 -3.85 0.06 -6.09
N ILE A 56 -3.97 -0.53 -4.90
CA ILE A 56 -4.12 -1.97 -4.79
C ILE A 56 -5.47 -2.41 -5.38
N ALA A 57 -5.41 -3.28 -6.38
CA ALA A 57 -6.58 -3.80 -7.07
C ALA A 57 -6.39 -5.28 -7.39
N SER A 58 -7.45 -6.07 -7.24
CA SER A 58 -7.47 -7.49 -7.61
C SER A 58 -8.62 -7.77 -8.57
N ASP A 59 -8.47 -8.79 -9.44
CA ASP A 59 -9.52 -9.21 -10.38
C ASP A 59 -10.68 -9.98 -9.70
N GLY A 60 -10.62 -10.18 -8.38
CA GLY A 60 -11.63 -10.86 -7.58
C GLY A 60 -11.66 -12.38 -7.74
N THR A 61 -10.80 -12.97 -8.58
CA THR A 61 -10.84 -14.41 -8.87
C THR A 61 -10.30 -15.27 -7.72
N LYS A 62 -9.46 -14.70 -6.85
CA LYS A 62 -8.89 -15.39 -5.69
C LYS A 62 -8.99 -14.53 -4.44
N ARG A 63 -9.44 -15.13 -3.34
CA ARG A 63 -9.48 -14.47 -2.03
C ARG A 63 -8.07 -14.32 -1.46
N GLY A 64 -7.82 -13.23 -0.72
CA GLY A 64 -6.57 -12.99 -0.02
C GLY A 64 -5.44 -12.38 -0.85
N VAL A 65 -5.65 -12.10 -2.14
CA VAL A 65 -4.62 -11.54 -3.02
C VAL A 65 -4.16 -10.14 -2.56
N GLY A 66 -5.09 -9.33 -2.04
CA GLY A 66 -4.73 -8.03 -1.46
C GLY A 66 -3.78 -8.17 -0.27
N SER A 67 -4.07 -9.09 0.67
CA SER A 67 -3.19 -9.38 1.80
C SER A 67 -1.83 -9.92 1.34
N PHE A 68 -1.81 -10.75 0.31
CA PHE A 68 -0.56 -11.24 -0.28
C PHE A 68 0.30 -10.09 -0.82
N CYS A 69 -0.29 -9.13 -1.53
CA CYS A 69 0.45 -7.98 -2.05
C CYS A 69 0.98 -7.08 -0.92
N ILE A 70 0.18 -6.87 0.13
CA ILE A 70 0.59 -6.10 1.31
C ILE A 70 1.75 -6.80 2.04
N ASN A 71 1.65 -8.11 2.27
CA ASN A 71 2.73 -8.90 2.88
C ASN A 71 4.02 -8.81 2.07
N TRP A 72 3.93 -8.96 0.75
CA TRP A 72 5.10 -8.84 -0.12
C TRP A 72 5.77 -7.47 0.02
N ALA A 73 4.99 -6.38 0.04
CA ALA A 73 5.51 -5.02 0.24
C ALA A 73 6.14 -4.85 1.63
N TYR A 74 5.50 -5.41 2.66
CA TYR A 74 6.04 -5.40 4.02
C TYR A 74 7.38 -6.12 4.10
N GLU A 75 7.53 -7.28 3.45
CA GLU A 75 8.79 -8.04 3.40
C GLU A 75 9.96 -7.24 2.77
N GLN A 76 9.67 -6.18 1.98
CA GLN A 76 10.72 -5.35 1.37
C GLN A 76 11.36 -4.37 2.36
N CYS A 77 10.60 -3.86 3.35
CA CYS A 77 11.06 -2.75 4.20
C CYS A 77 10.73 -2.90 5.70
N ASN A 78 9.86 -3.84 6.08
CA ASN A 78 9.30 -4.04 7.42
C ASN A 78 8.65 -2.80 8.04
N HIS A 79 8.30 -1.81 7.22
CA HIS A 79 7.73 -0.54 7.67
C HIS A 79 6.82 0.00 6.58
N LEU A 80 5.51 -0.17 6.73
CA LEU A 80 4.52 0.33 5.78
C LEU A 80 3.70 1.49 6.33
N ARG A 81 3.41 2.46 5.46
CA ARG A 81 2.39 3.48 5.63
C ARG A 81 1.38 3.36 4.49
N ILE A 82 0.11 3.52 4.81
CA ILE A 82 -0.97 3.47 3.83
C ILE A 82 -2.14 4.34 4.29
N ASP A 83 -2.82 4.95 3.33
CA ASP A 83 -4.06 5.67 3.55
C ASP A 83 -5.21 5.00 2.80
N THR A 84 -6.43 5.28 3.26
CA THR A 84 -7.63 4.93 2.53
C THR A 84 -8.75 5.90 2.86
N HIS A 85 -9.65 6.12 1.90
CA HIS A 85 -10.85 6.92 2.14
C HIS A 85 -11.78 6.27 3.19
N VAL A 86 -12.46 7.09 3.99
CA VAL A 86 -13.46 6.68 4.99
C VAL A 86 -14.63 5.87 4.41
N ASP A 87 -14.89 5.99 3.11
CA ASP A 87 -15.94 5.22 2.42
C ASP A 87 -15.44 3.92 1.78
N ASN A 88 -14.12 3.72 1.69
CA ASN A 88 -13.56 2.52 1.07
C ASN A 88 -13.53 1.34 2.05
N LEU A 89 -14.72 0.86 2.43
CA LEU A 89 -14.90 -0.22 3.40
C LEU A 89 -14.14 -1.51 3.02
N ILE A 90 -13.95 -1.77 1.73
CA ILE A 90 -13.17 -2.92 1.24
C ILE A 90 -11.72 -2.79 1.69
N MET A 91 -11.10 -1.64 1.42
CA MET A 91 -9.73 -1.38 1.81
C MET A 91 -9.57 -1.32 3.32
N GLN A 92 -10.50 -0.68 4.04
CA GLN A 92 -10.47 -0.67 5.51
C GLN A 92 -10.52 -2.07 6.10
N ASN A 93 -11.37 -2.95 5.56
CA ASN A 93 -11.44 -4.34 5.98
C ASN A 93 -10.18 -5.13 5.62
N LEU A 94 -9.53 -4.79 4.50
CA LEU A 94 -8.24 -5.35 4.14
C LEU A 94 -7.15 -4.90 5.13
N LEU A 95 -7.07 -3.61 5.46
CA LEU A 95 -6.11 -3.09 6.44
C LEU A 95 -6.32 -3.68 7.82
N LYS A 96 -7.57 -3.75 8.30
CA LYS A 96 -7.94 -4.37 9.59
C LYS A 96 -7.46 -5.82 9.72
N LYS A 97 -7.38 -6.57 8.61
CA LYS A 97 -6.89 -7.96 8.60
C LYS A 97 -5.38 -8.11 8.67
N ASN A 98 -4.63 -7.04 8.39
CA ASN A 98 -3.17 -7.05 8.34
C ASN A 98 -2.57 -5.93 9.20
N LEU A 99 -3.27 -5.53 10.28
CA LEU A 99 -2.90 -4.39 11.14
C LEU A 99 -1.49 -4.53 11.72
N ASP A 100 -1.05 -5.76 11.96
CA ASP A 100 0.27 -6.10 12.47
C ASP A 100 1.42 -5.73 11.52
N LEU A 101 1.13 -5.51 10.24
CA LEU A 101 2.12 -5.11 9.22
C LEU A 101 2.24 -3.59 9.06
N PHE A 102 1.32 -2.83 9.65
CA PHE A 102 1.28 -1.38 9.50
C PHE A 102 1.70 -0.71 10.79
N ILE A 103 2.65 0.21 10.66
CA ILE A 103 3.07 1.06 11.77
C ILE A 103 2.08 2.23 11.93
N ALA A 104 1.41 2.62 10.84
CA ALA A 104 0.30 3.56 10.88
C ALA A 104 -0.60 3.43 9.65
N VAL A 105 -1.90 3.65 9.86
CA VAL A 105 -2.93 3.71 8.82
C VAL A 105 -3.64 5.05 8.94
N LEU A 106 -3.71 5.81 7.86
CA LEU A 106 -4.48 7.05 7.80
C LEU A 106 -5.85 6.80 7.16
N PHE A 107 -6.91 7.21 7.83
CA PHE A 107 -8.25 7.26 7.23
C PHE A 107 -8.53 8.71 6.85
N MET A 108 -8.64 8.96 5.54
CA MET A 108 -8.93 10.29 4.98
C MET A 108 -10.39 10.45 4.63
#